data_AF-A0A7X0YJL9-F1
#
_entry.id   AF-A0A7X0YJL9-F1
#
_cell.length_a   1.000
_cell.length_b   1.000
_cell.length_c   1.000
_cell.angle_alpha   90.00
_cell.angle_beta   90.00
_cell.angle_gamma   90.00
#
_symmetry.space_group_name_H-M   'P 1'
#
loop_
_entity.id
_entity.type
_entity.pdbx_description
1 polymer ?
#
loop_
_entity_poly.entity_id
_entity_poly.type
_entity_poly.pdbx_seq_one_letter_code
_entity_poly.pdbx_strand_id
1 'polypeptide(L)'
;MKKVVISIIVILAIFTTACSNPQKEYEPITSWKNSDTEVSKQEFAELTKSNNAMAYKYGKFLIKDKQAVVKSDAGDVTTYFIQNAYIPIKEAKKIIKKDNWTREELLTQYAGAAQNIDVNTKENTIEIFFITGARGYGELRVTFEGDKVKSMTNTFQE
;
A
#
# COMPACT_ATOMS: atom_id res chain seq x y z
N MET A 1 -17.28 -38.34 56.03
CA MET A 1 -16.39 -38.40 54.84
C MET A 1 -17.07 -37.66 53.71
N LYS A 2 -16.34 -36.75 53.07
CA LYS A 2 -16.83 -35.68 52.18
C LYS A 2 -17.50 -36.25 50.92
N LYS A 3 -18.72 -35.82 50.60
CA LYS A 3 -19.35 -36.00 49.29
C LYS A 3 -19.33 -34.65 48.57
N VAL A 4 -18.50 -34.54 47.53
CA VAL A 4 -18.40 -33.37 46.66
C VAL A 4 -19.47 -33.53 45.57
N VAL A 5 -20.42 -32.59 45.51
CA VAL A 5 -21.39 -32.51 44.42
C VAL A 5 -20.82 -31.58 43.36
N ILE A 6 -20.50 -32.13 42.19
CA ILE A 6 -20.04 -31.36 41.02
C ILE A 6 -21.28 -30.98 40.22
N SER A 7 -21.70 -29.71 40.31
CA SER A 7 -22.68 -29.13 39.38
C SER A 7 -22.01 -28.89 38.04
N ILE A 8 -22.40 -29.65 37.02
CA ILE A 8 -22.02 -29.42 35.63
C ILE A 8 -22.95 -28.36 35.06
N ILE A 9 -22.45 -27.15 34.89
CA ILE A 9 -23.13 -26.10 34.12
C ILE A 9 -22.83 -26.37 32.64
N VAL A 10 -23.84 -26.83 31.90
CA VAL A 10 -23.80 -26.92 30.45
C VAL A 10 -24.00 -25.51 29.89
N ILE A 11 -22.92 -24.85 29.48
CA ILE A 11 -22.99 -23.60 28.71
C ILE A 11 -23.13 -23.99 27.23
N LEU A 12 -24.36 -23.87 26.73
CA LEU A 12 -24.71 -24.04 25.34
C LEU A 12 -24.17 -22.84 24.55
N ALA A 13 -22.98 -22.98 23.95
CA ALA A 13 -22.43 -21.98 23.04
C ALA A 13 -23.12 -22.12 21.67
N ILE A 14 -24.13 -21.29 21.43
CA ILE A 14 -24.68 -21.06 20.09
C ILE A 14 -23.64 -20.25 19.31
N PHE A 15 -22.75 -20.94 18.59
CA PHE A 15 -21.93 -20.30 17.57
C PHE A 15 -22.82 -19.97 16.38
N THR A 16 -23.32 -18.75 16.34
CA THR A 16 -23.86 -18.17 15.11
C THR A 16 -22.72 -18.09 14.10
N THR A 17 -22.77 -18.96 13.09
CA THR A 17 -21.94 -18.86 11.89
C THR A 17 -22.36 -17.60 11.13
N ALA A 18 -21.82 -16.45 11.54
CA ALA A 18 -21.76 -15.30 10.66
C ALA A 18 -20.82 -15.70 9.51
N CYS A 19 -21.34 -15.74 8.30
CA CYS A 19 -20.58 -15.90 7.06
C CYS A 19 -19.52 -14.80 6.97
N SER A 20 -18.35 -15.01 7.56
CA SER A 20 -17.17 -14.22 7.28
C SER A 20 -16.63 -14.73 5.95
N ASN A 21 -17.03 -14.09 4.85
CA ASN A 21 -16.22 -14.12 3.63
C ASN A 21 -14.79 -13.80 4.08
N PRO A 22 -13.80 -14.71 3.89
CA PRO A 22 -12.44 -14.40 4.27
C PRO A 22 -12.03 -13.16 3.49
N GLN A 23 -11.88 -12.04 4.20
CA GLN A 23 -11.38 -10.81 3.63
C GLN A 23 -9.99 -11.14 3.08
N LYS A 24 -9.83 -11.02 1.76
CA LYS A 24 -8.58 -11.38 1.10
C LYS A 24 -7.45 -10.57 1.74
N GLU A 25 -6.56 -11.26 2.44
CA GLU A 25 -5.46 -10.63 3.16
C GLU A 25 -4.35 -10.31 2.16
N TYR A 26 -3.99 -9.04 2.06
CA TYR A 26 -2.91 -8.55 1.22
C TYR A 26 -1.70 -8.25 2.10
N GLU A 27 -0.51 -8.61 1.63
CA GLU A 27 0.73 -8.36 2.37
C GLU A 27 1.55 -7.25 1.71
N PRO A 28 2.18 -6.36 2.50
CA PRO A 28 3.05 -5.33 1.96
C PRO A 28 4.32 -5.92 1.38
N ILE A 29 4.78 -5.36 0.25
CA ILE A 29 6.12 -5.64 -0.25
C ILE A 29 7.12 -4.90 0.66
N THR A 30 7.95 -5.66 1.36
CA THR A 30 8.94 -5.11 2.30
C THR A 30 10.38 -5.18 1.78
N SER A 31 10.62 -5.97 0.73
CA SER A 31 11.93 -6.17 0.13
C SER A 31 11.90 -5.84 -1.36
N TRP A 32 12.62 -4.80 -1.74
CA TRP A 32 12.69 -4.32 -3.12
C TRP A 32 13.97 -4.82 -3.78
N LYS A 33 13.85 -5.37 -4.99
CA LYS A 33 14.99 -5.89 -5.75
C LYS A 33 15.28 -4.96 -6.92
N ASN A 34 16.55 -4.65 -7.15
CA ASN A 34 16.94 -3.94 -8.35
C ASN A 34 16.70 -4.86 -9.56
N SER A 35 15.68 -4.52 -10.34
CA SER A 35 15.31 -5.20 -11.57
C SER A 35 15.56 -4.35 -12.82
N ASP A 36 16.20 -3.19 -12.63
CA ASP A 36 16.42 -2.18 -13.64
C ASP A 36 17.88 -2.27 -14.11
N THR A 37 18.09 -2.44 -15.42
CA THR A 37 19.43 -2.59 -16.00
C THR A 37 20.17 -1.27 -16.11
N GLU A 38 19.45 -0.15 -16.07
CA GLU A 38 20.01 1.20 -16.20
C GLU A 38 20.25 1.86 -14.83
N VAL A 39 19.73 1.27 -13.74
CA VAL A 39 19.96 1.74 -12.38
C VAL A 39 21.07 0.90 -11.74
N SER A 40 22.17 1.55 -11.35
CA SER A 40 23.26 0.87 -10.64
C SER A 40 22.82 0.36 -9.26
N LYS A 41 23.57 -0.58 -8.66
CA LYS A 41 23.28 -1.04 -7.28
C LYS A 41 23.33 0.09 -6.25
N GLN A 42 24.26 1.02 -6.41
CA GLN A 42 24.42 2.16 -5.50
C GLN A 42 23.27 3.15 -5.66
N GLU A 43 22.93 3.50 -6.91
CA GLU A 43 21.78 4.36 -7.21
C GLU A 43 20.48 3.75 -6.69
N PHE A 44 20.25 2.45 -6.91
CA PHE A 44 19.09 1.76 -6.37
C PHE A 44 19.01 1.83 -4.85
N ALA A 45 20.14 1.65 -4.14
CA ALA A 45 20.17 1.74 -2.68
C ALA A 45 19.82 3.14 -2.18
N GLU A 46 20.30 4.18 -2.85
CA GLU A 46 19.95 5.57 -2.51
C GLU A 46 18.48 5.87 -2.81
N LEU A 47 17.99 5.51 -4.00
CA LEU A 47 16.61 5.77 -4.43
C LEU A 47 15.56 4.98 -3.64
N THR A 48 15.94 3.89 -2.98
CA THR A 48 15.04 3.04 -2.18
C THR A 48 15.26 3.17 -0.68
N LYS A 49 16.11 4.09 -0.22
CA LYS A 49 16.48 4.24 1.19
C LYS A 49 15.29 4.44 2.12
N SER A 50 14.24 5.08 1.62
CA SER A 50 13.00 5.33 2.38
C SER A 50 11.84 4.47 1.92
N ASN A 51 12.07 3.48 1.05
CA ASN A 51 11.00 2.53 0.76
C ASN A 51 10.51 1.91 2.08
N ASN A 52 9.20 1.78 2.21
CA ASN A 52 8.48 1.34 3.40
C ASN A 52 8.53 2.31 4.59
N ALA A 53 8.97 3.57 4.40
CA ALA A 53 8.78 4.64 5.37
C ALA A 53 7.29 4.92 5.66
N MET A 54 6.41 4.49 4.74
CA MET A 54 4.97 4.49 4.90
C MET A 54 4.39 3.10 4.58
N ALA A 55 3.23 2.78 5.16
CA ALA A 55 2.45 1.60 4.83
C ALA A 55 0.96 1.92 4.80
N TYR A 56 0.17 1.04 4.19
CA TYR A 56 -1.29 1.07 4.29
C TYR A 56 -1.76 -0.19 5.01
N LYS A 57 -2.60 -0.02 6.04
CA LYS A 57 -3.14 -1.14 6.81
C LYS A 57 -4.51 -0.79 7.37
N TYR A 58 -5.48 -1.69 7.21
CA TYR A 58 -6.84 -1.52 7.73
C TYR A 58 -7.48 -0.19 7.30
N GLY A 59 -7.35 0.15 6.02
CA GLY A 59 -7.92 1.38 5.47
C GLY A 59 -7.15 2.67 5.82
N LYS A 60 -5.98 2.61 6.46
CA LYS A 60 -5.25 3.78 6.96
C LYS A 60 -3.80 3.82 6.52
N PHE A 61 -3.31 5.03 6.22
CA PHE A 61 -1.89 5.30 6.04
C PHE A 61 -1.17 5.35 7.40
N LEU A 62 -0.05 4.65 7.50
CA LEU A 62 0.80 4.57 8.68
C LEU A 62 2.20 5.07 8.32
N ILE A 63 2.61 6.18 8.93
CA ILE A 63 3.97 6.70 8.80
C ILE A 63 4.87 5.92 9.77
N LYS A 64 5.84 5.17 9.24
CA LYS A 64 6.84 4.40 9.99
C LYS A 64 8.13 5.17 10.21
N ASP A 65 8.52 6.01 9.25
CA ASP A 65 9.66 6.93 9.37
C ASP A 65 9.20 8.37 9.11
N LYS A 66 9.20 9.18 10.16
CA LYS A 66 8.77 10.59 10.11
C LYS A 66 9.81 11.52 9.48
N GLN A 67 11.06 11.09 9.36
CA GLN A 67 12.11 11.92 8.73
C GLN A 67 12.06 11.78 7.21
N ALA A 68 11.60 10.63 6.71
CA ALA A 68 11.47 10.37 5.29
C ALA A 68 10.14 10.86 4.68
N VAL A 69 9.10 11.06 5.51
CA VAL A 69 7.74 11.41 5.05
C VAL A 69 7.37 12.82 5.48
N VAL A 70 7.04 13.66 4.50
CA VAL A 70 6.43 14.97 4.72
C VAL A 70 4.93 14.85 4.49
N LYS A 71 4.15 15.18 5.52
CA LYS A 71 2.69 15.29 5.44
C LYS A 71 2.29 16.76 5.33
N SER A 72 1.47 17.09 4.35
CA SER A 72 0.84 18.42 4.23
C SER A 72 -0.66 18.30 4.04
N ASP A 73 -1.40 19.27 4.58
CA ASP A 73 -2.86 19.35 4.49
C ASP A 73 -3.25 20.67 3.80
N ALA A 74 -4.09 20.60 2.77
CA ALA A 74 -4.56 21.74 1.99
C ALA A 74 -6.06 21.59 1.67
N GLY A 75 -6.91 22.19 2.52
CA GLY A 75 -8.36 22.03 2.41
C GLY A 75 -8.77 20.58 2.62
N ASP A 76 -9.41 19.99 1.62
CA ASP A 76 -9.91 18.60 1.65
C ASP A 76 -8.86 17.56 1.21
N VAL A 77 -7.64 18.02 0.87
CA VAL A 77 -6.54 17.19 0.37
C VAL A 77 -5.44 17.04 1.41
N THR A 78 -5.07 15.79 1.68
CA THR A 78 -3.85 15.44 2.42
C THR A 78 -2.84 14.82 1.46
N THR A 79 -1.61 15.32 1.48
CA THR A 79 -0.49 14.85 0.66
C THR A 79 0.57 14.20 1.55
N TYR A 80 1.05 13.03 1.14
CA TYR A 80 2.19 12.33 1.74
C TYR A 80 3.31 12.23 0.73
N PHE A 81 4.35 13.06 0.90
CA PHE A 81 5.55 12.99 0.08
C PHE A 81 6.62 12.15 0.78
N ILE A 82 7.15 11.15 0.09
CA ILE A 82 8.18 10.24 0.61
C ILE A 82 9.47 10.46 -0.18
N GLN A 83 10.49 10.97 0.50
CA GLN A 83 11.80 11.20 -0.10
C GLN A 83 12.47 9.86 -0.42
N ASN A 84 13.19 9.72 -1.54
CA ASN A 84 13.95 8.51 -1.85
C ASN A 84 13.11 7.23 -1.74
N ALA A 85 11.93 7.28 -2.35
CA ALA A 85 11.07 6.13 -2.58
C ALA A 85 10.98 5.84 -4.08
N TYR A 86 11.18 4.57 -4.45
CA TYR A 86 11.35 4.12 -5.82
C TYR A 86 10.74 2.73 -6.01
N ILE A 87 9.94 2.57 -7.06
CA ILE A 87 9.40 1.26 -7.46
C ILE A 87 10.30 0.66 -8.55
N PRO A 88 10.79 -0.59 -8.39
CA PRO A 88 11.52 -1.26 -9.46
C PRO A 88 10.64 -1.42 -10.71
N ILE A 89 11.24 -1.23 -11.91
CA ILE A 89 10.50 -1.24 -13.18
C ILE A 89 9.67 -2.52 -13.41
N LYS A 90 10.15 -3.69 -12.96
CA LYS A 90 9.36 -4.93 -13.08
C LYS A 90 8.11 -4.91 -12.22
N GLU A 91 8.15 -4.29 -11.05
CA GLU A 91 6.98 -4.14 -10.18
C GLU A 91 6.02 -3.10 -10.75
N ALA A 92 6.53 -1.97 -11.26
CA ALA A 92 5.71 -0.98 -11.97
C ALA A 92 4.97 -1.60 -13.17
N LYS A 93 5.67 -2.43 -13.96
CA LYS A 93 5.07 -3.20 -15.07
C LYS A 93 4.02 -4.23 -14.62
N LYS A 94 4.10 -4.77 -13.40
CA LYS A 94 3.04 -5.65 -12.86
C LYS A 94 1.79 -4.88 -12.48
N ILE A 95 1.94 -3.65 -11.96
CA ILE A 95 0.80 -2.80 -11.62
C ILE A 95 -0.02 -2.53 -12.88
N ILE A 96 0.62 -2.09 -13.98
CA ILE A 96 -0.09 -1.77 -15.23
C ILE A 96 -0.73 -2.98 -15.91
N LYS A 97 -0.15 -4.19 -15.76
CA LYS A 97 -0.67 -5.41 -16.40
C LYS A 97 -1.91 -6.00 -15.71
N LYS A 98 -2.29 -5.46 -14.56
CA LYS A 98 -3.44 -5.95 -13.81
C LYS A 98 -4.57 -4.92 -13.88
N ASP A 99 -5.65 -5.30 -14.53
CA ASP A 99 -6.78 -4.40 -14.81
C ASP A 99 -7.68 -4.11 -13.60
N ASN A 100 -7.73 -5.05 -12.63
CA ASN A 100 -8.72 -5.03 -11.56
C ASN A 100 -8.09 -4.83 -10.18
N TRP A 101 -7.35 -3.74 -9.99
CA TRP A 101 -6.88 -3.35 -8.66
C TRP A 101 -8.05 -2.81 -7.83
N THR A 102 -8.13 -3.27 -6.58
CA THR A 102 -8.84 -2.54 -5.52
C THR A 102 -7.87 -1.57 -4.85
N ARG A 103 -8.43 -0.54 -4.22
CA ARG A 103 -7.64 0.44 -3.49
C ARG A 103 -6.88 -0.22 -2.34
N GLU A 104 -7.55 -1.11 -1.59
CA GLU A 104 -6.93 -1.85 -0.48
C GLU A 104 -5.77 -2.70 -0.95
N GLU A 105 -5.93 -3.43 -2.07
CA GLU A 105 -4.90 -4.34 -2.58
C GLU A 105 -3.64 -3.57 -3.02
N LEU A 106 -3.80 -2.54 -3.85
CA LEU A 106 -2.68 -1.78 -4.38
C LEU A 106 -1.95 -1.02 -3.27
N LEU A 107 -2.68 -0.32 -2.40
CA LEU A 107 -2.07 0.44 -1.32
C LEU A 107 -1.37 -0.47 -0.31
N THR A 108 -1.98 -1.60 0.05
CA THR A 108 -1.34 -2.54 0.99
C THR A 108 -0.02 -3.06 0.43
N GLN A 109 0.01 -3.45 -0.86
CA GLN A 109 1.20 -4.01 -1.47
C GLN A 109 2.28 -2.96 -1.78
N TYR A 110 1.90 -1.78 -2.30
CA TYR A 110 2.83 -0.87 -2.96
C TYR A 110 2.97 0.51 -2.31
N ALA A 111 2.17 0.90 -1.31
CA ALA A 111 2.32 2.24 -0.69
C ALA A 111 3.73 2.49 -0.13
N GLY A 112 4.49 1.42 0.18
CA GLY A 112 5.88 1.52 0.61
C GLY A 112 6.84 2.05 -0.45
N ALA A 113 6.52 1.98 -1.75
CA ALA A 113 7.36 2.53 -2.82
C ALA A 113 6.78 3.79 -3.47
N ALA A 114 5.65 4.29 -2.98
CA ALA A 114 5.06 5.54 -3.48
C ALA A 114 5.96 6.72 -3.12
N GLN A 115 6.14 7.64 -4.06
CA GLN A 115 6.82 8.90 -3.82
C GLN A 115 5.84 9.99 -3.39
N ASN A 116 4.61 9.94 -3.90
CA ASN A 116 3.53 10.80 -3.43
C ASN A 116 2.21 10.03 -3.32
N ILE A 117 1.43 10.36 -2.28
CA ILE A 117 0.04 9.94 -2.13
C ILE A 117 -0.81 11.15 -1.77
N ASP A 118 -1.76 11.47 -2.64
CA ASP A 118 -2.75 12.52 -2.43
C ASP A 118 -4.11 11.90 -2.10
N VAL A 119 -4.69 12.31 -0.98
CA VAL A 119 -6.00 11.82 -0.48
C VAL A 119 -6.96 12.98 -0.45
N ASN A 120 -7.95 12.97 -1.33
CA ASN A 120 -9.02 13.97 -1.36
C ASN A 120 -10.30 13.39 -0.73
N THR A 121 -10.65 13.91 0.44
CA THR A 121 -11.79 13.42 1.22
C THR A 121 -13.14 13.85 0.67
N LYS A 122 -13.21 15.01 0.00
CA LYS A 122 -14.43 15.54 -0.61
C LYS A 122 -14.82 14.76 -1.86
N GLU A 123 -13.84 14.41 -2.69
CA GLU A 123 -14.05 13.65 -3.93
C GLU A 123 -13.96 12.13 -3.70
N ASN A 124 -13.56 11.69 -2.50
CA ASN A 124 -13.27 10.28 -2.19
C ASN A 124 -12.29 9.67 -3.20
N THR A 125 -11.27 10.44 -3.58
CA THR A 125 -10.23 10.02 -4.52
C THR A 125 -8.89 9.85 -3.79
N ILE A 126 -8.10 8.90 -4.27
CA ILE A 126 -6.71 8.73 -3.86
C ILE A 126 -5.86 8.64 -5.12
N GLU A 127 -4.86 9.49 -5.23
CA GLU A 127 -3.86 9.41 -6.27
C GLU A 127 -2.54 8.93 -5.67
N ILE A 128 -1.94 7.92 -6.29
CA ILE A 128 -0.63 7.41 -5.93
C ILE A 128 0.32 7.66 -7.09
N PHE A 129 1.47 8.26 -6.78
CA PHE A 129 2.53 8.53 -7.73
C PHE A 129 3.78 7.74 -7.36
N PHE A 130 4.33 7.04 -8.34
CA PHE A 130 5.56 6.28 -8.23
C PHE A 130 6.57 6.75 -9.27
N ILE A 131 7.85 6.66 -8.90
CA ILE A 131 8.97 6.83 -9.82
C ILE A 131 9.72 5.52 -10.03
N THR A 132 10.16 5.28 -11.26
CA THR A 132 10.93 4.12 -11.73
C THR A 132 11.94 4.56 -12.80
N GLY A 133 12.82 3.66 -13.26
CA GLY A 133 13.80 3.96 -14.30
C GLY A 133 15.04 4.69 -13.79
N ALA A 134 16.08 4.76 -14.62
CA ALA A 134 17.27 5.55 -14.34
C ALA A 134 16.89 7.00 -13.97
N ARG A 135 17.46 7.50 -12.86
CA ARG A 135 17.17 8.83 -12.29
C ARG A 135 15.69 9.13 -11.98
N GLY A 136 14.82 8.13 -11.98
CA GLY A 136 13.39 8.31 -11.69
C GLY A 136 12.57 8.95 -12.82
N TYR A 137 13.02 8.88 -14.07
CA TYR A 137 12.29 9.47 -15.21
C TYR A 137 11.05 8.68 -15.66
N GLY A 138 10.95 7.42 -15.26
CA GLY A 138 9.74 6.64 -15.43
C GLY A 138 8.74 7.00 -14.34
N GLU A 139 7.52 7.31 -14.72
CA GLU A 139 6.45 7.68 -13.80
C GLU A 139 5.29 6.70 -13.94
N LEU A 140 4.65 6.39 -12.82
CA LEU A 140 3.37 5.67 -12.77
C LEU A 140 2.44 6.45 -11.84
N ARG A 141 1.26 6.81 -12.34
CA ARG A 141 0.22 7.45 -11.55
C ARG A 141 -1.03 6.58 -11.57
N VAL A 142 -1.56 6.27 -10.38
CA VAL A 142 -2.78 5.48 -10.22
C VAL A 142 -3.77 6.29 -9.40
N THR A 143 -4.93 6.58 -9.98
CA THR A 143 -5.99 7.33 -9.31
C THR A 143 -7.16 6.41 -9.04
N PHE A 144 -7.60 6.34 -7.79
CA PHE A 144 -8.80 5.64 -7.36
C PHE A 144 -9.93 6.63 -7.11
N GLU A 145 -11.16 6.22 -7.42
CA GLU A 145 -12.40 6.86 -6.97
C GLU A 145 -13.21 5.80 -6.22
N GLY A 146 -13.35 6.00 -4.90
CA GLY A 146 -13.78 4.91 -4.01
C GLY A 146 -12.76 3.77 -3.99
N ASP A 147 -13.21 2.54 -4.31
CA ASP A 147 -12.36 1.34 -4.29
C ASP A 147 -11.85 0.92 -5.68
N LYS A 148 -12.28 1.60 -6.75
CA LYS A 148 -11.94 1.25 -8.13
C LYS A 148 -10.92 2.20 -8.74
N VAL A 149 -10.07 1.68 -9.62
CA VAL A 149 -9.19 2.49 -10.45
C VAL A 149 -10.05 3.35 -11.37
N LYS A 150 -9.86 4.68 -11.27
CA LYS A 150 -10.43 5.68 -12.17
C LYS A 150 -9.53 5.88 -13.40
N SER A 151 -8.23 6.00 -13.15
CA SER A 151 -7.22 6.17 -14.20
C SER A 151 -5.88 5.60 -13.77
N MET A 152 -5.11 5.14 -14.77
CA MET A 152 -3.74 4.71 -14.60
C MET A 152 -2.93 5.21 -15.80
N THR A 153 -1.83 5.91 -15.55
CA THR A 153 -0.96 6.46 -16.59
C THR A 153 0.50 6.19 -16.27
N ASN A 154 1.31 5.99 -17.31
CA ASN A 154 2.75 5.75 -17.18
C ASN A 154 3.54 6.39 -18.32
N THR A 155 4.82 6.66 -18.07
CA THR A 155 5.75 7.22 -19.08
C THR A 155 6.80 6.23 -19.58
N PHE A 156 6.91 5.06 -18.94
CA PHE A 156 7.85 3.99 -19.32
C PHE A 156 7.22 2.98 -20.29
N GLN A 157 8.04 2.37 -21.15
CA GLN A 157 7.58 1.36 -22.12
C GLN A 157 7.16 0.05 -21.44
N GLU A 158 6.09 -0.59 -21.94
CA GLU A 158 5.52 -1.84 -21.43
C GLU A 158 6.42 -3.08 -21.62
#